data_AF-A0A7W7FWH2-F1
#
_entry.id   AF-A0A7W7FWH2-F1
#
_cell.length_a   1.000
_cell.length_b   1.000
_cell.length_c   1.000
_cell.angle_alpha   90.00
_cell.angle_beta   90.00
_cell.angle_gamma   90.00
#
_symmetry.space_group_name_H-M   'P 1'
#
loop_
_entity.id
_entity.type
_entity.pdbx_description
1 polymer ?
#
loop_
_entity_poly.entity_id
_entity_poly.type
_entity_poly.pdbx_seq_one_letter_code
_entity_poly.pdbx_strand_id
1 'polypeptide(L)'
;MGEVVPLGVAAGLLAWCVVANVAAETAHGPGGQEIRQGLKHFAPGAKVWVLPPQWGDGGDNVMVIGRHRGRGPGRLTRMVVARVHLTDFRVQGVYRAAVHRELIRPWQTDPYWNWAEPFRQWESREEAEQIAAYWNAVRANTAGVSRPRRRGDLLGTIEVLGTATPETVHPWLELSSQVSWLVEKLFGNPADPAAAVGGLLRDQAEVEVIVGLLGPLRTLADELGCDRPNADYLGHRDWPGIAAAARRAYAVLTNRSVD
;
A
#
# COMPACT_ATOMS: atom_id res chain seq x y z
N MET A 1 -2.78 -54.06 -0.44
CA MET A 1 -1.91 -53.40 0.56
C MET A 1 -1.15 -52.29 -0.14
N GLY A 2 -1.34 -51.04 0.29
CA GLY A 2 -0.69 -49.87 -0.29
C GLY A 2 -1.63 -48.67 -0.34
N GLU A 3 -2.11 -48.23 0.81
CA GLU A 3 -2.84 -46.96 0.93
C GLU A 3 -1.83 -45.81 0.78
N VAL A 4 -2.02 -44.98 -0.24
CA VAL A 4 -1.20 -43.80 -0.50
C VAL A 4 -1.65 -42.72 0.47
N VAL A 5 -0.84 -42.49 1.52
CA VAL A 5 -1.02 -41.37 2.44
C VAL A 5 -0.64 -40.06 1.74
N PRO A 6 -1.51 -39.03 1.68
CA PRO A 6 -1.14 -37.76 1.08
C PRO A 6 -0.09 -37.04 1.96
N LEU A 7 0.90 -36.47 1.29
CA LEU A 7 1.97 -35.66 1.88
C LEU A 7 1.41 -34.48 2.70
N GLY A 8 1.45 -34.60 4.02
CA GLY A 8 1.98 -33.57 4.92
C GLY A 8 1.17 -32.29 5.11
N VAL A 9 -0.08 -32.36 5.59
CA VAL A 9 -0.57 -31.31 6.49
C VAL A 9 0.01 -31.61 7.87
N ALA A 10 0.97 -30.79 8.33
CA ALA A 10 1.49 -30.91 9.68
C ALA A 10 0.31 -30.94 10.67
N ALA A 11 0.20 -32.01 11.47
CA ALA A 11 -0.93 -32.24 12.36
C ALA A 11 -1.28 -30.98 13.17
N GLY A 12 -2.48 -30.43 12.96
CA GLY A 12 -3.00 -29.26 13.68
C GLY A 12 -2.77 -27.89 13.02
N LEU A 13 -2.21 -27.80 11.81
CA LEU A 13 -2.24 -26.56 11.02
C LEU A 13 -3.69 -26.25 10.59
N LEU A 14 -4.20 -25.07 10.95
CA LEU A 14 -5.57 -24.65 10.65
C LEU A 14 -5.66 -23.70 9.44
N ALA A 15 -4.65 -22.85 9.24
CA ALA A 15 -4.59 -21.91 8.11
C ALA A 15 -3.17 -21.33 7.94
N TRP A 16 -2.86 -20.78 6.77
CA TRP A 16 -1.76 -19.84 6.59
C TRP A 16 -2.25 -18.41 6.76
N CYS A 17 -1.44 -17.54 7.34
CA CYS A 17 -1.82 -16.16 7.55
C CYS A 17 -0.60 -15.23 7.55
N VAL A 18 -0.77 -14.04 6.97
CA VAL A 18 0.18 -12.95 7.18
C VAL A 18 0.11 -12.51 8.64
N VAL A 19 1.27 -12.38 9.27
CA VAL A 19 1.42 -11.74 10.58
C VAL A 19 2.28 -10.50 10.44
N ALA A 20 2.02 -9.53 11.30
CA ALA A 20 2.76 -8.30 11.38
C ALA A 20 2.95 -7.90 12.84
N ASN A 21 3.76 -6.89 13.07
CA ASN A 21 3.94 -6.23 14.34
C ASN A 21 3.37 -4.81 14.25
N VAL A 22 2.78 -4.32 15.33
CA VAL A 22 2.38 -2.90 15.43
C VAL A 22 3.64 -2.05 15.53
N ALA A 23 3.75 -1.02 14.71
CA ALA A 23 4.89 -0.10 14.72
C ALA A 23 5.07 0.54 16.11
N ALA A 24 6.33 0.83 16.48
CA ALA A 24 6.62 1.47 17.76
C ALA A 24 5.96 2.84 17.84
N GLU A 25 6.04 3.60 16.76
CA GLU A 25 5.42 4.91 16.58
C GLU A 25 4.47 4.87 15.38
N THR A 26 3.34 5.55 15.52
CA THR A 26 2.30 5.64 14.49
C THR A 26 1.85 7.09 14.34
N ALA A 27 1.65 7.52 13.10
CA ALA A 27 1.25 8.88 12.76
C ALA A 27 -0.29 8.99 12.61
N HIS A 28 -0.91 9.97 13.27
CA HIS A 28 -2.36 10.20 13.30
C HIS A 28 -2.70 11.63 12.87
N GLY A 29 -3.98 11.86 12.62
CA GLY A 29 -4.52 13.18 12.28
C GLY A 29 -4.19 13.63 10.85
N PRO A 30 -4.70 14.81 10.45
CA PRO A 30 -4.44 15.37 9.12
C PRO A 30 -2.93 15.49 8.84
N GLY A 31 -2.47 14.85 7.77
CA GLY A 31 -1.06 14.88 7.37
C GLY A 31 -0.10 14.13 8.29
N GLY A 32 -0.58 13.32 9.24
CA GLY A 32 0.26 12.47 10.10
C GLY A 32 1.05 13.23 11.17
N GLN A 33 0.62 14.44 11.55
CA GLN A 33 1.36 15.29 12.48
C GLN A 33 1.36 14.78 13.94
N GLU A 34 0.39 13.94 14.30
CA GLU A 34 0.27 13.43 15.67
C GLU A 34 0.95 12.07 15.79
N ILE A 35 2.15 12.03 16.38
CA ILE A 35 2.87 10.77 16.62
C ILE A 35 2.42 10.15 17.95
N ARG A 36 2.03 8.87 17.91
CA ARG A 36 1.60 8.09 19.07
C ARG A 36 2.38 6.78 19.19
N GLN A 37 2.58 6.32 20.43
CA GLN A 37 3.21 5.04 20.73
C GLN A 37 2.23 3.87 20.52
N GLY A 38 2.48 3.05 19.50
CA GLY A 38 1.63 1.94 19.10
C GLY A 38 0.23 2.38 18.71
N LEU A 39 -0.75 1.48 18.86
CA LEU A 39 -2.17 1.78 18.60
C LEU A 39 -2.96 1.83 19.90
N LYS A 40 -4.11 2.50 19.88
CA LYS A 40 -5.02 2.59 21.04
C LYS A 40 -5.32 1.21 21.65
N HIS A 41 -5.46 0.19 20.81
CA HIS A 41 -5.85 -1.16 21.22
C HIS A 41 -4.72 -2.19 21.20
N PHE A 42 -3.54 -1.84 20.70
CA PHE A 42 -2.40 -2.74 20.58
C PHE A 42 -1.12 -2.05 21.05
N ALA A 43 -0.35 -2.71 21.91
CA ALA A 43 0.93 -2.18 22.37
C ALA A 43 1.93 -2.06 21.19
N PRO A 44 2.90 -1.13 21.27
CA PRO A 44 4.08 -1.15 20.42
C PRO A 44 4.67 -2.56 20.29
N GLY A 45 4.98 -3.00 19.06
CA GLY A 45 5.54 -4.31 18.77
C GLY A 45 4.57 -5.49 18.91
N ALA A 46 3.30 -5.27 19.27
CA ALA A 46 2.33 -6.35 19.41
C ALA A 46 2.17 -7.13 18.10
N LYS A 47 2.24 -8.47 18.18
CA LYS A 47 1.97 -9.34 17.03
C LYS A 47 0.48 -9.35 16.72
N VAL A 48 0.15 -9.14 15.45
CA VAL A 48 -1.20 -9.25 14.90
C VAL A 48 -1.22 -10.23 13.72
N TRP A 49 -2.33 -10.93 13.56
CA TRP A 49 -2.65 -11.75 12.39
C TRP A 49 -3.48 -10.89 11.44
N VAL A 50 -3.16 -10.90 10.16
CA VAL A 50 -3.69 -9.98 9.16
C VAL A 50 -4.47 -10.80 8.13
N LEU A 51 -5.75 -10.50 7.98
CA LEU A 51 -6.55 -11.08 6.90
C LEU A 51 -6.15 -10.46 5.55
N PRO A 52 -6.44 -11.13 4.42
CA PRO A 52 -6.32 -10.51 3.11
C PRO A 52 -7.09 -9.18 3.02
N PRO A 53 -6.80 -8.32 2.03
CA PRO A 53 -7.63 -7.16 1.75
C PRO A 53 -9.11 -7.57 1.60
N GLN A 54 -9.97 -6.95 2.40
CA GLN A 54 -11.42 -7.23 2.42
C GLN A 54 -12.20 -6.19 1.60
N TRP A 55 -11.53 -5.12 1.20
CA TRP A 55 -12.09 -3.99 0.50
C TRP A 55 -11.26 -3.70 -0.75
N GLY A 56 -11.87 -3.04 -1.74
CA GLY A 56 -11.18 -2.58 -2.94
C GLY A 56 -10.21 -1.40 -2.70
N ASP A 57 -9.69 -1.23 -1.48
CA ASP A 57 -8.77 -0.17 -1.09
C ASP A 57 -7.29 -0.58 -1.24
N GLY A 58 -7.02 -1.67 -1.95
CA GLY A 58 -5.66 -2.17 -2.17
C GLY A 58 -4.97 -2.70 -0.90
N GLY A 59 -5.70 -2.88 0.21
CA GLY A 59 -5.12 -3.28 1.50
C GLY A 59 -4.48 -2.12 2.25
N ASP A 60 -4.90 -0.88 1.98
CA ASP A 60 -4.54 0.27 2.81
C ASP A 60 -5.08 0.14 4.22
N ASN A 61 -6.29 -0.40 4.36
CA ASN A 61 -6.85 -0.83 5.63
C ASN A 61 -6.96 -2.36 5.64
N VAL A 62 -6.52 -2.95 6.74
CA VAL A 62 -6.51 -4.41 6.89
C VAL A 62 -7.22 -4.81 8.17
N MET A 63 -7.96 -5.91 8.09
CA MET A 63 -8.56 -6.53 9.26
C MET A 63 -7.49 -7.32 10.02
N VAL A 64 -7.28 -6.99 11.29
CA VAL A 64 -6.28 -7.64 12.14
C VAL A 64 -6.86 -8.27 13.38
N ILE A 65 -6.25 -9.37 13.81
CA ILE A 65 -6.55 -10.08 15.04
C ILE A 65 -5.31 -10.02 15.93
N GLY A 66 -5.45 -9.46 17.13
CA GLY A 66 -4.33 -9.31 18.07
C GLY A 66 -4.77 -9.33 19.52
N ARG A 67 -3.80 -9.34 20.43
CA ARG A 67 -4.06 -9.21 21.87
C ARG A 67 -4.36 -7.76 22.24
N HIS A 68 -5.54 -7.49 22.76
CA HIS A 68 -5.94 -6.13 23.15
C HIS A 68 -5.12 -5.59 24.33
N ARG A 69 -4.69 -4.32 24.26
CA ARG A 69 -4.02 -3.60 25.35
C ARG A 69 -5.04 -3.12 26.39
N GLY A 70 -4.93 -3.54 27.65
CA GLY A 70 -5.66 -2.93 28.78
C GLY A 70 -7.05 -3.50 29.13
N ARG A 71 -7.56 -4.52 28.43
CA ARG A 71 -8.78 -5.25 28.83
C ARG A 71 -8.42 -6.66 29.31
N GLY A 72 -7.76 -6.73 30.47
CA GLY A 72 -7.30 -7.99 31.08
C GLY A 72 -6.27 -8.77 30.24
N PRO A 73 -5.59 -9.76 30.83
CA PRO A 73 -4.62 -10.56 30.09
C PRO A 73 -5.31 -11.45 29.04
N GLY A 74 -4.99 -11.25 27.77
CA GLY A 74 -5.08 -12.29 26.75
C GLY A 74 -6.30 -12.33 25.83
N ARG A 75 -7.25 -11.39 25.92
CA ARG A 75 -8.39 -11.37 24.99
C ARG A 75 -7.95 -10.97 23.58
N LEU A 76 -8.26 -11.82 22.61
CA LEU A 76 -8.13 -11.48 21.19
C LEU A 76 -9.21 -10.47 20.81
N THR A 77 -8.82 -9.47 20.03
CA THR A 77 -9.74 -8.51 19.43
C THR A 77 -9.48 -8.45 17.94
N ARG A 78 -10.55 -8.21 17.19
CA ARG A 78 -10.52 -8.03 15.75
C ARG A 78 -10.86 -6.58 15.43
N MET A 79 -10.07 -5.93 14.59
CA MET A 79 -10.34 -4.57 14.16
C MET A 79 -9.66 -4.20 12.87
N VAL A 80 -10.19 -3.16 12.22
CA VAL A 80 -9.58 -2.55 11.04
C VAL A 80 -8.46 -1.62 11.51
N VAL A 81 -7.28 -1.75 10.90
CA VAL A 81 -6.14 -0.85 11.12
C VAL A 81 -5.57 -0.41 9.79
N ALA A 82 -5.06 0.82 9.73
CA ALA A 82 -4.29 1.26 8.58
C ALA A 82 -2.98 0.46 8.51
N ARG A 83 -2.71 -0.16 7.35
CA ARG A 83 -1.54 -1.02 7.12
C ARG A 83 -0.23 -0.29 7.39
N VAL A 84 -0.18 1.02 7.18
CA VAL A 84 0.99 1.88 7.45
C VAL A 84 1.42 1.87 8.93
N HIS A 85 0.56 1.45 9.85
CA HIS A 85 0.89 1.30 11.27
C HIS A 85 1.45 -0.09 11.64
N LEU A 86 1.65 -0.94 10.65
CA LEU A 86 2.18 -2.29 10.81
C LEU A 86 3.58 -2.41 10.19
N THR A 87 4.37 -3.35 10.71
CA THR A 87 5.74 -3.66 10.29
C THR A 87 5.97 -5.17 10.30
N ASP A 88 7.09 -5.61 9.71
CA ASP A 88 7.60 -6.97 9.79
C ASP A 88 6.59 -8.02 9.31
N PHE A 89 5.99 -7.72 8.15
CA PHE A 89 5.04 -8.62 7.51
C PHE A 89 5.74 -9.93 7.14
N ARG A 90 5.15 -11.05 7.54
CA ARG A 90 5.69 -12.39 7.27
C ARG A 90 4.57 -13.42 7.34
N VAL A 91 4.77 -14.59 6.76
CA VAL A 91 3.76 -15.67 6.83
C VAL A 91 4.02 -16.58 8.02
N GLN A 92 2.96 -16.96 8.72
CA GLN A 92 2.99 -17.97 9.78
C GLN A 92 1.79 -18.91 9.68
N GLY A 93 2.00 -20.17 10.07
CA GLY A 93 0.92 -21.14 10.26
C GLY A 93 0.10 -20.83 11.51
N VAL A 94 -1.22 -20.89 11.39
CA VAL A 94 -2.18 -20.76 12.49
C VAL A 94 -2.43 -22.14 13.08
N TYR A 95 -1.93 -22.37 14.30
CA TYR A 95 -2.15 -23.63 15.03
C TYR A 95 -3.11 -23.48 16.21
N ARG A 96 -3.36 -22.25 16.68
CA ARG A 96 -4.22 -21.98 17.83
C ARG A 96 -5.68 -21.84 17.41
N ALA A 97 -6.53 -22.76 17.85
CA ALA A 97 -7.96 -22.74 17.56
C ALA A 97 -8.66 -21.41 17.92
N ALA A 98 -8.23 -20.75 19.01
CA ALA A 98 -8.77 -19.44 19.39
C ALA A 98 -8.46 -18.33 18.37
N VAL A 99 -7.29 -18.35 17.73
CA VAL A 99 -6.95 -17.40 16.66
C VAL A 99 -7.74 -17.72 15.40
N HIS A 100 -7.78 -19.00 15.02
CA HIS A 100 -8.53 -19.45 13.84
C HIS A 100 -10.01 -19.08 13.95
N ARG A 101 -10.63 -19.27 15.12
CA ARG A 101 -12.02 -18.87 15.37
C ARG A 101 -12.26 -17.38 15.12
N GLU A 102 -11.34 -16.50 15.51
CA GLU A 102 -11.47 -15.06 15.26
C GLU A 102 -11.25 -14.69 13.78
N LEU A 103 -10.40 -15.44 13.06
CA LEU A 103 -10.16 -15.24 11.62
C LEU A 103 -11.40 -15.55 10.78
N ILE A 104 -12.10 -16.65 11.09
CA ILE A 104 -13.25 -17.12 10.30
C ILE A 104 -14.60 -16.58 10.78
N ARG A 105 -14.65 -15.96 11.96
CA ARG A 105 -15.90 -15.45 12.52
C ARG A 105 -16.49 -14.40 11.55
N PRO A 106 -17.79 -14.42 11.23
CA PRO A 106 -18.41 -13.37 10.43
C PRO A 106 -18.27 -11.97 11.07
N TRP A 107 -18.31 -10.91 10.28
CA TRP A 107 -18.48 -9.56 10.82
C TRP A 107 -19.91 -9.41 11.33
N GLN A 108 -20.08 -9.07 12.60
CA GLN A 108 -21.40 -9.00 13.22
C GLN A 108 -22.06 -7.67 12.82
N THR A 109 -22.74 -7.74 11.68
CA THR A 109 -23.86 -6.94 11.15
C THR A 109 -23.98 -5.46 11.55
N ASP A 110 -23.64 -4.61 10.58
CA ASP A 110 -24.45 -3.43 10.28
C ASP A 110 -25.86 -3.92 9.85
N PRO A 111 -26.97 -3.40 10.43
CA PRO A 111 -28.33 -3.82 10.08
C PRO A 111 -28.75 -3.51 8.63
N TYR A 112 -28.01 -2.64 7.94
CA TYR A 112 -28.35 -2.17 6.60
C TYR A 112 -27.60 -2.92 5.49
N TRP A 113 -26.46 -3.56 5.80
CA TRP A 113 -25.67 -4.35 4.84
C TRP A 113 -25.77 -5.85 5.19
N ASN A 114 -26.76 -6.52 4.61
CA ASN A 114 -27.11 -7.93 4.88
C ASN A 114 -26.14 -8.95 4.22
N TRP A 115 -24.88 -8.59 4.04
CA TRP A 115 -23.85 -9.53 3.56
C TRP A 115 -23.01 -9.96 4.76
N ALA A 116 -23.54 -10.91 5.53
CA ALA A 116 -22.79 -11.64 6.54
C ALA A 116 -21.82 -12.65 5.88
N GLU A 117 -21.17 -12.25 4.78
CA GLU A 117 -20.20 -13.09 4.12
C GLU A 117 -18.97 -13.25 5.03
N PRO A 118 -18.44 -14.47 5.14
CA PRO A 118 -17.18 -14.68 5.84
C PRO A 118 -16.09 -13.84 5.15
N PHE A 119 -15.21 -13.25 5.94
CA PHE A 119 -14.06 -12.56 5.37
C PHE A 119 -13.26 -13.50 4.49
N ARG A 120 -12.77 -12.97 3.36
CA ARG A 120 -11.82 -13.66 2.49
C ARG A 120 -10.65 -14.13 3.34
N GLN A 121 -10.25 -15.39 3.18
CA GLN A 121 -9.07 -15.97 3.81
C GLN A 121 -7.93 -16.06 2.79
N TRP A 122 -6.69 -16.22 3.28
CA TRP A 122 -5.56 -16.54 2.41
C TRP A 122 -5.79 -17.93 1.80
N GLU A 123 -5.73 -18.03 0.47
CA GLU A 123 -6.00 -19.27 -0.26
C GLU A 123 -4.81 -20.23 -0.16
N SER A 124 -3.60 -19.69 -0.09
CA SER A 124 -2.38 -20.47 0.02
C SER A 124 -1.29 -19.76 0.84
N ARG A 125 -0.23 -20.50 1.16
CA ARG A 125 0.96 -19.94 1.79
C ARG A 125 1.65 -18.96 0.83
N GLU A 126 1.72 -19.34 -0.43
CA GLU A 126 2.39 -18.62 -1.51
C GLU A 126 1.73 -17.26 -1.75
N GLU A 127 0.39 -17.20 -1.77
CA GLU A 127 -0.35 -15.95 -1.87
C GLU A 127 -0.03 -15.01 -0.69
N ALA A 128 -0.07 -15.55 0.53
CA ALA A 128 0.27 -14.78 1.73
C ALA A 128 1.73 -14.30 1.70
N GLU A 129 2.65 -15.08 1.15
CA GLU A 129 4.08 -14.72 1.02
C GLU A 129 4.27 -13.60 0.00
N GLN A 130 3.61 -13.69 -1.16
CA GLN A 130 3.61 -12.64 -2.18
C GLN A 130 3.09 -11.31 -1.63
N ILE A 131 1.97 -11.34 -0.91
CA ILE A 131 1.41 -10.12 -0.33
C ILE A 131 2.27 -9.58 0.82
N ALA A 132 2.82 -10.43 1.69
CA ALA A 132 3.74 -9.99 2.73
C ALA A 132 5.00 -9.33 2.13
N ALA A 133 5.57 -9.90 1.06
CA ALA A 133 6.70 -9.32 0.34
C ALA A 133 6.32 -7.96 -0.28
N TYR A 134 5.18 -7.89 -0.95
CA TYR A 134 4.66 -6.64 -1.52
C TYR A 134 4.47 -5.56 -0.45
N TRP A 135 3.84 -5.89 0.69
CA TRP A 135 3.62 -4.94 1.78
C TRP A 135 4.93 -4.47 2.43
N ASN A 136 5.93 -5.35 2.59
CA ASN A 136 7.25 -4.94 3.05
C ASN A 136 7.94 -4.01 2.04
N ALA A 137 7.82 -4.27 0.73
CA ALA A 137 8.35 -3.40 -0.31
C ALA A 137 7.69 -2.01 -0.28
N VAL A 138 6.35 -1.95 -0.20
CA VAL A 138 5.62 -0.68 -0.06
C VAL A 138 6.06 0.07 1.20
N ARG A 139 6.25 -0.63 2.31
CA ARG A 139 6.72 -0.02 3.56
C ARG A 139 8.14 0.51 3.44
N ALA A 140 9.05 -0.23 2.83
CA ALA A 140 10.41 0.24 2.56
C ALA A 140 10.39 1.48 1.67
N ASN A 141 9.55 1.48 0.65
CA ASN A 141 9.38 2.62 -0.25
C ASN A 141 8.78 3.84 0.45
N THR A 142 8.03 3.67 1.53
CA THR A 142 7.39 4.77 2.28
C THR A 142 8.11 5.10 3.59
N ALA A 143 9.22 4.44 3.89
CA ALA A 143 10.03 4.70 5.07
C ALA A 143 10.80 6.02 4.93
N GLY A 144 11.04 6.69 6.07
CA GLY A 144 11.82 7.93 6.11
C GLY A 144 11.06 9.19 5.67
N VAL A 145 9.74 9.10 5.44
CA VAL A 145 8.88 10.26 5.14
C VAL A 145 7.73 10.36 6.13
N SER A 146 7.31 11.59 6.43
CA SER A 146 6.20 11.85 7.37
C SER A 146 4.80 11.69 6.73
N ARG A 147 4.71 11.62 5.39
CA ARG A 147 3.43 11.44 4.66
C ARG A 147 3.43 10.18 3.77
N PRO A 148 3.52 8.98 4.36
CA PRO A 148 3.66 7.72 3.62
C PRO A 148 2.52 7.41 2.65
N ARG A 149 1.27 7.76 2.98
CA ARG A 149 0.13 7.57 2.06
C ARG A 149 0.27 8.42 0.80
N ARG A 150 0.54 9.72 0.95
CA ARG A 150 0.79 10.62 -0.20
C ARG A 150 1.98 10.18 -1.03
N ARG A 151 2.99 9.58 -0.40
CA ARG A 151 4.12 8.98 -1.11
C ARG A 151 3.71 7.75 -1.92
N GLY A 152 2.82 6.92 -1.39
CA GLY A 152 2.19 5.83 -2.13
C GLY A 152 1.45 6.34 -3.37
N ASP A 153 0.64 7.39 -3.22
CA ASP A 153 -0.06 8.03 -4.34
C ASP A 153 0.92 8.54 -5.41
N LEU A 154 2.00 9.20 -4.98
CA LEU A 154 3.08 9.67 -5.88
C LEU A 154 3.70 8.51 -6.66
N LEU A 155 4.08 7.42 -5.97
CA LEU A 155 4.67 6.24 -6.59
C LEU A 155 3.72 5.60 -7.60
N GLY A 156 2.43 5.47 -7.26
CA GLY A 156 1.41 4.91 -8.15
C GLY A 156 1.22 5.75 -9.41
N THR A 157 1.14 7.08 -9.27
CA THR A 157 1.05 7.99 -10.41
C THR A 157 2.30 7.90 -11.31
N ILE A 158 3.50 7.91 -10.73
CA ILE A 158 4.75 7.81 -11.52
C ILE A 158 4.83 6.46 -12.23
N GLU A 159 4.44 5.36 -11.57
CA GLU A 159 4.42 4.02 -12.17
C GLU A 159 3.51 3.97 -13.40
N VAL A 160 2.29 4.51 -13.27
CA VAL A 160 1.33 4.64 -14.37
C VAL A 160 1.94 5.43 -15.52
N LEU A 161 2.51 6.62 -15.27
CA LEU A 161 3.14 7.44 -16.31
C LEU A 161 4.32 6.71 -16.98
N GLY A 162 5.06 5.90 -16.22
CA GLY A 162 6.21 5.15 -16.71
C GLY A 162 5.86 3.90 -17.51
N THR A 163 4.64 3.37 -17.40
CA THR A 163 4.22 2.08 -17.97
C THR A 163 3.04 2.18 -18.93
N ALA A 164 2.34 3.31 -18.96
CA ALA A 164 1.18 3.52 -19.82
C ALA A 164 1.59 3.52 -21.30
N THR A 165 0.97 2.61 -22.04
CA THR A 165 0.98 2.51 -23.50
C THR A 165 -0.48 2.46 -23.97
N PRO A 166 -0.75 2.59 -25.29
CA PRO A 166 -2.10 2.44 -25.82
C PRO A 166 -2.74 1.09 -25.45
N GLU A 167 -1.92 0.04 -25.23
CA GLU A 167 -2.36 -1.32 -24.90
C GLU A 167 -2.55 -1.54 -23.39
N THR A 168 -1.81 -0.83 -22.54
CA THR A 168 -1.79 -1.06 -21.08
C THR A 168 -2.63 -0.06 -20.29
N VAL A 169 -2.93 1.12 -20.86
CA VAL A 169 -3.69 2.14 -20.15
C VAL A 169 -5.14 1.70 -19.93
N HIS A 170 -5.57 1.68 -18.67
CA HIS A 170 -6.95 1.30 -18.35
C HIS A 170 -7.94 2.36 -18.85
N PRO A 171 -9.09 2.01 -19.47
CA PRO A 171 -10.03 2.99 -20.02
C PRO A 171 -10.55 4.04 -19.03
N TRP A 172 -10.74 3.66 -17.76
CA TRP A 172 -11.18 4.56 -16.68
C TRP A 172 -10.06 5.42 -16.06
N LEU A 173 -8.81 5.18 -16.45
CA LEU A 173 -7.69 5.95 -15.93
C LEU A 173 -7.47 7.16 -16.84
N GLU A 174 -7.62 8.37 -16.32
CA GLU A 174 -7.37 9.60 -17.06
C GLU A 174 -5.94 10.08 -16.83
N LEU A 175 -5.09 10.01 -17.86
CA LEU A 175 -3.71 10.50 -17.80
C LEU A 175 -3.68 12.01 -17.52
N SER A 176 -4.64 12.77 -18.03
CA SER A 176 -4.75 14.20 -17.76
C SER A 176 -4.94 14.51 -16.27
N SER A 177 -5.79 13.73 -15.59
CA SER A 177 -6.01 13.82 -14.14
C SER A 177 -4.74 13.49 -13.35
N GLN A 178 -3.96 12.48 -13.78
CA GLN A 178 -2.68 12.12 -13.17
C GLN A 178 -1.63 13.23 -13.33
N VAL A 179 -1.53 13.79 -14.55
CA VAL A 179 -0.59 14.87 -14.87
C VAL A 179 -0.94 16.14 -14.09
N SER A 180 -2.20 16.59 -14.11
CA SER A 180 -2.65 17.76 -13.34
C SER A 180 -2.40 17.58 -11.85
N TRP A 181 -2.72 16.41 -11.28
CA TRP A 181 -2.47 16.16 -9.86
C TRP A 181 -0.97 16.30 -9.51
N LEU A 182 -0.08 15.75 -10.34
CA LEU A 182 1.35 15.79 -10.08
C LEU A 182 1.94 17.20 -10.24
N VAL A 183 1.55 17.91 -11.32
CA VAL A 183 2.12 19.22 -11.69
C VAL A 183 1.56 20.37 -10.84
N GLU A 184 0.28 20.31 -10.47
CA GLU A 184 -0.45 21.46 -9.89
C GLU A 184 -0.78 21.28 -8.40
N LYS A 185 -1.02 20.04 -7.95
CA LYS A 185 -1.58 19.78 -6.62
C LYS A 185 -0.58 19.23 -5.63
N LEU A 186 0.34 18.37 -6.07
CA LEU A 186 1.19 17.61 -5.15
C LEU A 186 2.26 18.47 -4.47
N PHE A 187 2.90 19.36 -5.22
CA PHE A 187 4.03 20.19 -4.76
C PHE A 187 3.68 21.67 -4.57
N GLY A 188 2.39 22.02 -4.64
CA GLY A 188 1.92 23.41 -4.56
C GLY A 188 2.02 24.17 -5.89
N ASN A 189 1.64 25.46 -5.85
CA ASN A 189 1.72 26.36 -6.99
C ASN A 189 2.37 27.70 -6.54
N PRO A 190 3.62 28.02 -6.94
CA PRO A 190 4.48 27.22 -7.81
C PRO A 190 4.91 25.90 -7.14
N ALA A 191 5.26 24.90 -7.96
CA ALA A 191 5.70 23.61 -7.45
C ALA A 191 7.07 23.74 -6.80
N ASP A 192 7.19 23.31 -5.54
CA ASP A 192 8.45 23.26 -4.80
C ASP A 192 8.70 21.84 -4.24
N PRO A 193 9.30 20.94 -5.04
CA PRO A 193 9.67 19.60 -4.56
C PRO A 193 10.68 19.62 -3.41
N ALA A 194 11.53 20.64 -3.30
CA ALA A 194 12.51 20.72 -2.22
C ALA A 194 11.84 20.95 -0.86
N ALA A 195 10.77 21.74 -0.80
CA ALA A 195 9.93 21.88 0.39
C ALA A 195 9.21 20.56 0.79
N ALA A 196 9.21 19.54 -0.07
CA ALA A 196 8.62 18.24 0.20
C ALA A 196 9.61 17.24 0.84
N VAL A 197 10.88 17.60 1.03
CA VAL A 197 11.88 16.75 1.70
C VAL A 197 11.48 16.48 3.16
N GLY A 198 11.61 15.23 3.61
CA GLY A 198 11.12 14.72 4.91
C GLY A 198 9.59 14.57 4.97
N GLY A 199 8.85 15.27 4.12
CA GLY A 199 7.40 15.16 3.95
C GLY A 199 7.00 13.99 3.05
N LEU A 200 7.40 14.09 1.79
CA LEU A 200 7.04 13.23 0.68
C LEU A 200 8.27 12.62 0.01
N LEU A 201 9.37 13.38 -0.07
CA LEU A 201 10.66 12.97 -0.62
C LEU A 201 11.66 12.75 0.52
N ARG A 202 12.58 11.81 0.35
CA ARG A 202 13.57 11.44 1.37
C ARG A 202 14.76 12.39 1.41
N ASP A 203 15.25 12.80 0.24
CA ASP A 203 16.50 13.52 0.10
C ASP A 203 16.54 14.33 -1.22
N GLN A 204 17.69 14.96 -1.47
CA GLN A 204 17.92 15.78 -2.64
C GLN A 204 17.97 14.98 -3.96
N ALA A 205 18.39 13.71 -3.93
CA ALA A 205 18.42 12.88 -5.14
C ALA A 205 16.99 12.60 -5.64
N GLU A 206 16.05 12.39 -4.72
CA GLU A 206 14.63 12.30 -5.07
C GLU A 206 14.06 13.62 -5.60
N VAL A 207 14.50 14.75 -5.05
CA VAL A 207 14.11 16.08 -5.57
C VAL A 207 14.54 16.24 -7.02
N GLU A 208 15.79 15.90 -7.34
CA GLU A 208 16.34 16.05 -8.69
C GLU A 208 15.57 15.25 -9.74
N VAL A 209 15.25 13.98 -9.46
CA VAL A 209 14.49 13.15 -10.42
C VAL A 209 13.05 13.62 -10.58
N ILE A 210 12.42 14.12 -9.51
CA ILE A 210 11.08 14.68 -9.56
C ILE A 210 11.07 15.99 -10.36
N VAL A 211 12.03 16.88 -10.12
CA VAL A 211 12.19 18.12 -10.91
C VAL A 211 12.38 17.79 -12.39
N GLY A 212 13.22 16.79 -12.70
CA GLY A 212 13.45 16.32 -14.08
C GLY A 212 12.21 15.74 -14.75
N LEU A 213 11.25 15.20 -13.98
CA LEU A 213 9.96 14.73 -14.48
C LEU A 213 8.93 15.86 -14.64
N LEU A 214 8.87 16.78 -13.67
CA LEU A 214 7.86 17.85 -13.63
C LEU A 214 7.99 18.85 -14.79
N GLY A 215 9.21 19.13 -15.25
CA GLY A 215 9.44 20.06 -16.36
C GLY A 215 8.71 19.63 -17.65
N PRO A 216 9.04 18.45 -18.22
CA PRO A 216 8.35 17.90 -19.38
C PRO A 216 6.84 17.73 -19.21
N LEU A 217 6.39 17.32 -18.01
CA LEU A 217 4.96 17.18 -17.72
C LEU A 217 4.22 18.52 -17.72
N ARG A 218 4.86 19.59 -17.26
CA ARG A 218 4.27 20.93 -17.30
C ARG A 218 4.12 21.42 -18.74
N THR A 219 5.15 21.25 -19.56
CA THR A 219 5.06 21.55 -21.00
C THR A 219 3.93 20.78 -21.66
N LEU A 220 3.83 19.47 -21.38
CA LEU A 220 2.74 18.65 -21.92
C LEU A 220 1.35 19.13 -21.46
N ALA A 221 1.21 19.48 -20.18
CA ALA A 221 -0.03 19.97 -19.61
C ALA A 221 -0.43 21.34 -20.20
N ASP A 222 0.53 22.23 -20.42
CA ASP A 222 0.30 23.54 -21.04
C ASP A 222 -0.12 23.41 -22.51
N GLU A 223 0.41 22.41 -23.24
CA GLU A 223 0.10 22.16 -24.66
C GLU A 223 -1.24 21.45 -24.87
N LEU A 224 -1.53 20.40 -24.07
CA LEU A 224 -2.73 19.57 -24.25
C LEU A 224 -3.92 20.04 -23.40
N GLY A 225 -3.68 20.54 -22.19
CA GLY A 225 -4.72 20.83 -21.19
C GLY A 225 -5.25 19.58 -20.48
N CYS A 226 -6.06 19.76 -19.42
CA CYS A 226 -6.47 18.69 -18.50
C CYS A 226 -7.66 17.82 -18.96
N ASP A 227 -8.24 18.09 -20.13
CA ASP A 227 -9.48 17.41 -20.57
C ASP A 227 -9.28 16.52 -21.81
N ARG A 228 -8.03 16.32 -22.23
CA ARG A 228 -7.71 15.52 -23.41
C ARG A 228 -7.73 14.02 -23.13
N PRO A 229 -8.19 13.19 -24.08
CA PRO A 229 -8.19 11.75 -23.94
C PRO A 229 -6.76 11.20 -23.84
N ASN A 230 -6.61 10.02 -23.23
CA ASN A 230 -5.31 9.37 -23.07
C ASN A 230 -4.53 9.21 -24.38
N ALA A 231 -5.22 8.97 -25.49
CA ALA A 231 -4.59 8.80 -26.80
C ALA A 231 -3.78 10.04 -27.23
N ASP A 232 -4.25 11.25 -26.89
CA ASP A 232 -3.56 12.50 -27.21
C ASP A 232 -2.27 12.63 -26.39
N TYR A 233 -2.31 12.24 -25.12
CA TYR A 233 -1.13 12.21 -24.24
C TYR A 233 -0.11 11.17 -24.72
N LEU A 234 -0.55 9.94 -24.97
CA LEU A 234 0.30 8.83 -25.40
C LEU A 234 0.90 9.06 -26.80
N GLY A 235 0.17 9.73 -27.67
CA GLY A 235 0.62 10.10 -29.02
C GLY A 235 1.51 11.34 -29.07
N HIS A 236 1.71 12.04 -27.94
CA HIS A 236 2.54 13.22 -27.89
C HIS A 236 4.01 12.89 -28.15
N ARG A 237 4.70 13.73 -28.94
CA ARG A 237 6.10 13.51 -29.33
C ARG A 237 7.06 13.36 -28.14
N ASP A 238 6.73 14.01 -27.02
CA ASP A 238 7.56 14.02 -25.82
C ASP A 238 7.19 12.91 -24.82
N TRP A 239 6.10 12.16 -25.07
CA TRP A 239 5.64 11.09 -24.18
C TRP A 239 6.69 10.02 -23.92
N PRO A 240 7.45 9.51 -24.91
CA PRO A 240 8.51 8.52 -24.64
C PRO A 240 9.56 9.04 -23.65
N GLY A 241 9.91 10.33 -23.73
CA GLY A 241 10.84 10.99 -22.81
C GLY A 241 10.27 11.13 -21.40
N ILE A 242 8.99 11.50 -21.29
CA ILE A 242 8.24 11.58 -20.03
C ILE A 242 8.16 10.22 -19.36
N ALA A 243 7.77 9.17 -20.10
CA ALA A 243 7.69 7.81 -19.58
C ALA A 243 9.06 7.31 -19.09
N ALA A 244 10.13 7.63 -19.81
CA ALA A 244 11.50 7.31 -19.36
C ALA A 244 11.90 8.09 -18.10
N ALA A 245 11.55 9.37 -17.99
CA ALA A 245 11.78 10.17 -16.78
C ALA A 245 11.00 9.63 -15.59
N ALA A 246 9.74 9.22 -15.80
CA ALA A 246 8.90 8.61 -14.78
C ALA A 246 9.50 7.28 -14.29
N ARG A 247 9.94 6.39 -15.19
CA ARG A 247 10.63 5.15 -14.79
C ARG A 247 11.90 5.41 -13.97
N ARG A 248 12.71 6.40 -14.35
CA ARG A 248 13.89 6.81 -13.57
C ARG A 248 13.51 7.33 -12.18
N ALA A 249 12.51 8.20 -12.09
CA ALA A 249 12.02 8.71 -10.81
C ALA A 249 11.51 7.56 -9.93
N TYR A 250 10.71 6.63 -10.48
CA TYR A 250 10.22 5.47 -9.75
C TYR A 250 11.36 4.62 -9.19
N ALA A 251 12.39 4.35 -10.00
CA ALA A 251 13.53 3.55 -9.59
C ALA A 251 14.29 4.19 -8.41
N VAL A 252 14.57 5.50 -8.48
CA VAL A 252 15.21 6.24 -7.38
C VAL A 252 14.32 6.27 -6.13
N LEU A 253 13.03 6.57 -6.27
CA LEU A 253 12.10 6.63 -5.13
C LEU A 253 11.85 5.27 -4.47
N THR A 254 12.06 4.17 -5.19
CA THR A 254 11.90 2.79 -4.67
C THR A 254 13.23 2.10 -4.37
N ASN A 255 14.36 2.80 -4.56
CA ASN A 255 15.70 2.25 -4.43
C ASN A 255 15.92 0.98 -5.28
N ARG A 256 15.32 0.93 -6.47
CA ARG A 256 15.48 -0.14 -7.46
C ARG A 256 16.49 0.29 -8.53
N SER A 257 17.29 -0.64 -9.02
CA SER A 257 18.14 -0.43 -10.19
C SER A 257 17.26 -0.15 -11.43
N VAL A 258 17.68 0.77 -12.29
CA VAL A 258 17.11 0.92 -13.64
C VAL A 258 17.84 -0.09 -14.52
N ASP A 259 17.20 -1.20 -14.86
CA ASP A 259 17.68 -2.14 -15.89
C ASP A 259 17.29 -1.65 -17.29
#